data_AF-A0A7C9VKA2-F1
#
_entry.id   AF-A0A7C9VKA2-F1
#
_cell.length_a   1.000
_cell.length_b   1.000
_cell.length_c   1.000
_cell.angle_alpha   90.00
_cell.angle_beta   90.00
_cell.angle_gamma   90.00
#
_symmetry.space_group_name_H-M   'P 1'
#
loop_
_entity.id
_entity.type
_entity.pdbx_description
1 polymer ?
#
loop_
_entity_poly.entity_id
_entity_poly.type
_entity_poly.pdbx_seq_one_letter_code
_entity_poly.pdbx_strand_id
1 'polypeptide(L)' 'MKFTGTKNYVATDDLKVAVNAAIVLERPLLVKGEPGTGKTVLAEEVAKALDAPLLTWHIKSTTKA' A
#
# COMPACT_ATOMS: atom_id res chain seq x y z
N MET A 1 6.77 14.43 -0.28
CA MET A 1 7.48 13.12 -0.29
C MET A 1 6.97 12.33 -1.49
N LYS A 2 7.83 11.56 -2.20
CA LYS A 2 7.45 10.87 -3.45
C LYS A 2 7.89 9.40 -3.41
N PHE A 3 6.94 8.49 -3.58
CA PHE A 3 7.19 7.06 -3.76
C PHE A 3 7.62 6.78 -5.21
N THR A 4 8.82 6.22 -5.38
CA THR A 4 9.40 5.87 -6.69
C THR A 4 9.40 4.37 -6.98
N GLY A 5 8.94 3.55 -6.04
CA GLY A 5 9.15 2.09 -6.03
C GLY A 5 10.37 1.70 -5.21
N THR A 6 10.60 0.39 -5.05
CA THR A 6 11.76 -0.15 -4.31
C THR A 6 12.41 -1.27 -5.11
N LYS A 7 13.64 -1.68 -4.73
CA LYS A 7 14.36 -2.77 -5.40
C LYS A 7 13.57 -4.08 -5.46
N ASN A 8 12.64 -4.29 -4.53
CA ASN A 8 11.92 -5.54 -4.35
C ASN A 8 10.44 -5.45 -4.78
N TYR A 9 9.98 -4.30 -5.27
CA TYR A 9 8.58 -4.12 -5.66
C TYR A 9 8.46 -3.33 -6.97
N VAL A 10 8.02 -4.03 -8.01
CA VAL A 10 7.73 -3.44 -9.32
C VAL A 10 6.31 -2.90 -9.30
N ALA A 11 6.17 -1.64 -8.89
CA ALA A 11 4.91 -0.92 -9.02
C ALA A 11 4.72 -0.46 -10.48
N THR A 12 3.52 -0.68 -11.04
CA THR A 12 3.14 -0.04 -12.29
C THR A 12 3.17 1.48 -12.15
N ASP A 13 3.30 2.20 -13.25
CA ASP A 13 3.30 3.67 -13.21
C ASP A 13 2.00 4.22 -12.64
N ASP A 14 0.86 3.63 -12.99
CA ASP A 14 -0.45 4.00 -12.44
C ASP A 14 -0.52 3.84 -10.92
N LEU A 15 0.05 2.74 -10.39
CA LEU A 15 0.07 2.50 -8.94
C LEU A 15 0.94 3.54 -8.22
N LYS A 16 2.09 3.90 -8.80
CA LYS A 16 2.95 4.96 -8.26
C LYS A 16 2.22 6.31 -8.26
N VAL A 17 1.46 6.62 -9.31
CA VAL A 17 0.66 7.85 -9.37
C VAL A 17 -0.41 7.86 -8.29
N ALA A 18 -1.17 6.77 -8.11
CA ALA A 18 -2.20 6.68 -7.09
C ALA A 18 -1.65 6.84 -5.65
N VAL A 19 -0.52 6.20 -5.35
CA VAL A 19 0.15 6.33 -4.03
C VAL A 19 0.60 7.77 -3.80
N ASN A 20 1.28 8.37 -4.78
CA ASN A 20 1.75 9.75 -4.65
C ASN A 20 0.60 10.76 -4.53
N ALA A 21 -0.49 10.56 -5.26
CA ALA A 21 -1.68 11.39 -5.15
C ALA A 21 -2.30 11.29 -3.75
N ALA A 22 -2.42 10.07 -3.20
CA ALA A 22 -2.94 9.86 -1.84
C ALA A 22 -2.10 10.57 -0.77
N ILE A 23 -0.77 10.51 -0.89
CA ILE A 23 0.17 11.20 0.00
C ILE A 23 0.00 12.73 -0.11
N VAL A 24 -0.01 13.27 -1.32
CA VAL A 24 -0.08 14.73 -1.54
C VAL A 24 -1.44 15.30 -1.11
N LEU A 25 -2.52 14.56 -1.30
CA LEU A 25 -3.87 14.98 -0.96
C LEU A 25 -4.24 14.70 0.50
N GLU A 26 -3.38 13.98 1.24
CA GLU A 26 -3.66 13.45 2.58
C GLU A 26 -4.98 12.67 2.62
N ARG A 27 -5.23 11.85 1.58
CA ARG A 27 -6.44 11.04 1.44
C ARG A 27 -6.13 9.56 1.55
N PRO A 28 -7.03 8.76 2.14
CA PRO A 28 -6.85 7.32 2.23
C PRO A 28 -6.86 6.67 0.83
N LEU A 29 -6.00 5.66 0.63
CA LEU A 29 -5.92 4.86 -0.60
C LEU A 29 -6.40 3.44 -0.33
N LEU A 30 -7.46 3.00 -1.02
CA LEU A 30 -7.93 1.62 -1.00
C LEU A 30 -7.38 0.86 -2.21
N VAL A 31 -6.54 -0.13 -1.96
CA VAL A 31 -5.96 -0.98 -3.01
C VAL A 31 -6.74 -2.29 -3.13
N LYS A 32 -7.30 -2.55 -4.31
CA LYS A 32 -8.02 -3.79 -4.64
C LYS A 32 -7.22 -4.61 -5.66
N GLY A 33 -7.40 -5.93 -5.66
CA GLY A 33 -6.79 -6.83 -6.64
C GLY A 33 -6.87 -8.29 -6.21
N GLU A 34 -6.56 -9.20 -7.13
CA GLU A 34 -6.58 -10.65 -6.90
C GLU A 34 -5.63 -11.09 -5.77
N PRO A 35 -5.90 -12.18 -5.04
CA PRO A 35 -4.96 -12.73 -4.06
C PRO A 35 -3.55 -12.93 -4.66
N GLY A 36 -2.49 -12.64 -3.90
CA GLY A 36 -1.11 -12.82 -4.36
C GLY A 36 -0.50 -11.67 -5.20
N THR A 37 -1.26 -10.62 -5.54
CA THR A 37 -0.78 -9.47 -6.35
C THR A 37 0.10 -8.44 -5.60
N GLY A 38 0.69 -8.82 -4.46
CA GLY A 38 1.64 -7.95 -3.74
C GLY A 38 1.05 -6.74 -3.01
N LYS A 39 -0.27 -6.70 -2.74
CA LYS A 39 -0.92 -5.60 -1.99
C LYS A 39 -0.34 -5.38 -0.58
N THR A 40 -0.03 -6.45 0.14
CA THR A 40 0.60 -6.35 1.47
C THR A 40 2.02 -5.80 1.35
N VAL A 41 2.79 -6.30 0.38
CA VAL A 41 4.15 -5.83 0.10
C VAL A 41 4.16 -4.35 -0.28
N LEU A 42 3.18 -3.87 -1.05
CA LEU A 42 3.05 -2.44 -1.35
C LEU A 42 3.00 -1.59 -0.08
N ALA A 43 2.18 -1.96 0.90
CA ALA A 43 2.05 -1.21 2.14
C ALA A 43 3.38 -1.18 2.91
N GLU A 44 4.09 -2.30 2.99
CA GLU A 44 5.42 -2.39 3.60
C GLU A 44 6.45 -1.49 2.91
N GLU A 45 6.51 -1.53 1.59
CA GLU A 45 7.48 -0.76 0.81
C GLU A 45 7.17 0.73 0.80
N VAL A 46 5.89 1.12 0.82
CA VAL A 46 5.48 2.53 0.99
C VAL A 46 5.87 3.04 2.37
N ALA A 47 5.61 2.27 3.43
CA ALA A 47 5.99 2.66 4.79
C ALA A 47 7.50 2.84 4.94
N LYS A 48 8.30 1.89 4.40
CA LYS A 48 9.78 2.00 4.37
C LYS A 48 10.25 3.22 3.59
N ALA A 49 9.67 3.49 2.42
CA ALA A 49 10.08 4.62 1.58
C ALA A 49 9.75 5.98 2.20
N LEU A 50 8.74 6.03 3.08
CA LEU A 50 8.33 7.25 3.77
C LEU A 50 8.91 7.37 5.18
N ASP A 51 9.69 6.39 5.63
CA ASP A 51 10.15 6.26 7.02
C ASP A 51 8.98 6.39 8.03
N ALA A 52 7.87 5.72 7.71
CA ALA A 52 6.62 5.80 8.46
C ALA A 52 6.32 4.46 9.16
N PRO A 53 5.65 4.48 10.32
CA PRO A 53 5.22 3.26 10.98
C PRO A 53 4.18 2.51 10.12
N LEU A 54 4.37 1.20 9.96
CA LEU A 54 3.38 0.33 9.32
C LEU A 54 2.42 -0.24 10.38
N LEU A 55 1.16 0.17 10.32
CA LEU A 55 0.12 -0.38 11.18
C LEU A 55 -0.59 -1.52 10.45
N THR A 56 -0.44 -2.74 10.97
CA THR A 56 -1.06 -3.95 10.41
C THR A 56 -2.24 -4.42 11.25
N TRP A 57 -3.39 -4.61 10.61
CA TRP A 57 -4.57 -5.24 11.22
C TRP A 57 -4.99 -6.46 10.42
N HIS A 58 -4.93 -7.64 11.04
CA HIS A 58 -5.39 -8.88 10.42
C HIS A 58 -6.90 -9.04 10.63
N ILE A 59 -7.68 -8.72 9.59
CA ILE A 59 -9.13 -8.89 9.63
C ILE A 59 -9.47 -10.35 9.29
N LYS A 60 -10.09 -11.06 10.25
CA LYS A 60 -10.73 -12.36 10.01
C LYS A 60 -12.24 -12.18 10.10
N SER A 61 -12.97 -12.70 9.12
CA SER A 61 -14.43 -12.80 9.21
C SER A 61 -14.77 -13.93 10.18
N THR A 62 -14.77 -13.64 11.48
CA THR A 62 -15.30 -14.57 12.47
C THR A 62 -16.80 -14.31 12.58
N THR A 63 -17.61 -15.08 11.86
CA THR A 63 -19.06 -15.08 12.08
C THR A 63 -19.32 -15.66 13.47
N LYS A 64 -19.75 -14.84 14.42
CA LYS A 64 -20.57 -15.30 15.55
C LYS A 64 -21.99 -14.86 15.25
N ALA A 65 -22.82 -15.81 14.84
CA ALA A 65 -24.27 -15.69 14.87
C ALA A 65 -24.76 -16.00 16.28
#